data_AF-A0A0S7YFP7-F1
#
_entry.id   AF-A0A0S7YFP7-F1
#
_cell.length_a   1.000
_cell.length_b   1.000
_cell.length_c   1.000
_cell.angle_alpha   90.00
_cell.angle_beta   90.00
_cell.angle_gamma   90.00
#
_symmetry.space_group_name_H-M   'P 1'
#
loop_
_entity.id
_entity.type
_entity.pdbx_description
1 polymer ?
#
loop_
_entity_poly.entity_id
_entity_poly.type
_entity_poly.pdbx_seq_one_letter_code
_entity_poly.pdbx_strand_id
1 'polypeptide(L)'
;AQQKLRQAISIAFDVEEEIAIFMNGRGTPAHSPIPPEVFGYEQGEAGMNPFVYRWDAKRSRPVRRSIHEAKRLMAEAGYADGYGPDGHPLTIGFDNAWLDTAFRPRLRFVAKQFAKLGIRLDVRTTDNNRLWDKVLDGNYQFLAWGWLADYPDPENFLFLLYGPNSRSRGGSENNANYANPEFDRLFETMRNMENSPERLAIIRRMNRIAQQDAPWIFGFHPVAYSLVHGWYGNAYPHAMSSNTLKYRKIDTALRAARRRQWNAPRWTPVLLVAALLAAASVPAVRAAIRHAREA
;
A
#
# COMPACT_ATOMS: atom_id res chain seq x y z
N ALA A 1 -9.59 -15.13 -23.65
CA ALA A 1 -8.30 -15.64 -23.14
C ALA A 1 -7.67 -14.65 -22.14
N GLN A 2 -7.30 -13.43 -22.55
CA GLN A 2 -6.55 -12.48 -21.70
C GLN A 2 -7.25 -12.06 -20.39
N GLN A 3 -8.57 -11.91 -20.41
CA GLN A 3 -9.36 -11.62 -19.19
C GLN A 3 -9.19 -12.71 -18.11
N LYS A 4 -9.23 -13.99 -18.49
CA LYS A 4 -9.10 -15.12 -17.57
C LYS A 4 -7.71 -15.18 -16.95
N LEU A 5 -6.67 -14.85 -17.73
CA LEU A 5 -5.29 -14.71 -17.22
C LEU A 5 -5.22 -13.66 -16.11
N ARG A 6 -5.79 -12.47 -16.33
CA ARG A 6 -5.80 -11.40 -15.32
C ARG A 6 -6.58 -11.80 -14.06
N GLN A 7 -7.75 -12.42 -14.22
CA GLN A 7 -8.53 -12.95 -13.09
C GLN A 7 -7.75 -14.01 -12.31
N ALA A 8 -7.05 -14.92 -12.98
CA ALA A 8 -6.21 -15.93 -12.33
C ALA A 8 -5.12 -15.29 -11.48
N ILE A 9 -4.41 -14.31 -12.04
CA ILE A 9 -3.37 -13.54 -11.34
C ILE A 9 -3.95 -12.84 -10.11
N SER A 10 -5.11 -12.16 -10.25
CA SER A 10 -5.78 -11.48 -9.14
C SER A 10 -6.27 -12.44 -8.04
N ILE A 11 -6.67 -13.66 -8.37
CA ILE A 11 -6.99 -14.71 -7.37
C ILE A 11 -5.72 -15.16 -6.65
N ALA A 12 -4.65 -15.45 -7.39
CA ALA A 12 -3.41 -15.99 -6.85
C ALA A 12 -2.66 -15.02 -5.94
N PHE A 13 -2.77 -13.71 -6.20
CA PHE A 13 -2.16 -12.66 -5.39
C PHE A 13 -2.95 -12.45 -4.09
N ASP A 14 -2.41 -12.96 -2.98
CA ASP A 14 -3.02 -12.92 -1.67
C ASP A 14 -2.80 -11.56 -0.97
N VAL A 15 -3.74 -10.64 -1.18
CA VAL A 15 -3.70 -9.29 -0.59
C VAL A 15 -3.85 -9.36 0.94
N GLU A 16 -4.61 -10.30 1.47
CA GLU A 16 -4.77 -10.48 2.90
C GLU A 16 -3.44 -10.88 3.57
N GLU A 17 -2.70 -11.81 2.95
CA GLU A 17 -1.35 -12.18 3.37
C GLU A 17 -0.39 -10.97 3.27
N GLU A 18 -0.51 -10.16 2.22
CA GLU A 18 0.30 -8.94 2.07
C GLU A 18 0.04 -7.93 3.20
N ILE A 19 -1.24 -7.66 3.52
CA ILE A 19 -1.64 -6.76 4.60
C ILE A 19 -1.13 -7.28 5.94
N ALA A 20 -1.29 -8.58 6.20
CA ALA A 20 -0.87 -9.19 7.46
C ALA A 20 0.64 -9.08 7.68
N ILE A 21 1.44 -9.41 6.66
CA ILE A 21 2.90 -9.48 6.76
C ILE A 21 3.56 -8.10 6.68
N PHE A 22 3.16 -7.27 5.72
CA PHE A 22 3.88 -6.03 5.39
C PHE A 22 3.22 -4.78 5.96
N MET A 23 1.92 -4.83 6.22
CA MET A 23 1.17 -3.68 6.74
C MET A 23 0.84 -3.83 8.23
N ASN A 24 1.23 -4.92 8.89
CA ASN A 24 0.86 -5.23 10.28
C ASN A 24 -0.67 -5.20 10.50
N GLY A 25 -1.44 -5.70 9.53
CA GLY A 25 -2.90 -5.69 9.58
C GLY A 25 -3.55 -4.34 9.24
N ARG A 26 -2.77 -3.33 8.82
CA ARG A 26 -3.25 -1.95 8.59
C ARG A 26 -3.73 -1.73 7.16
N GLY A 27 -4.77 -2.44 6.76
CA GLY A 27 -5.42 -2.21 5.48
C GLY A 27 -6.65 -3.07 5.29
N THR A 28 -7.49 -2.66 4.35
CA THR A 28 -8.69 -3.39 3.95
C THR A 28 -8.53 -3.83 2.49
N PRO A 29 -8.68 -5.13 2.16
CA PRO A 29 -8.64 -5.59 0.77
C PRO A 29 -9.61 -4.80 -0.11
N ALA A 30 -9.13 -4.34 -1.26
CA ALA A 30 -9.94 -3.57 -2.20
C ALA A 30 -10.71 -4.52 -3.13
N HIS A 31 -11.99 -4.22 -3.34
CA HIS A 31 -12.86 -4.97 -4.25
C HIS A 31 -13.25 -4.16 -5.49
N SER A 32 -12.94 -2.87 -5.53
CA SER A 32 -13.16 -1.96 -6.65
C SER A 32 -12.13 -0.83 -6.59
N PRO A 33 -12.07 0.06 -7.61
CA PRO A 33 -11.21 1.25 -7.58
C PRO A 33 -11.57 2.24 -6.46
N ILE A 34 -12.83 2.24 -5.99
CA ILE A 34 -13.36 3.25 -5.08
C ILE A 34 -13.04 2.83 -3.64
N PRO A 35 -12.38 3.68 -2.82
CA PRO A 35 -12.08 3.38 -1.43
C PRO A 35 -13.29 3.63 -0.51
N PRO A 36 -13.22 3.14 0.75
CA PRO A 36 -14.17 3.52 1.79
C PRO A 36 -14.36 5.04 1.89
N GLU A 37 -15.54 5.46 2.34
CA GLU A 37 -15.94 6.86 2.55
C GLU A 37 -16.18 7.70 1.28
N VAL A 38 -15.87 7.18 0.09
CA VAL A 38 -16.22 7.81 -1.20
C VAL A 38 -17.58 7.29 -1.69
N PHE A 39 -18.42 8.18 -2.23
CA PHE A 39 -19.72 7.81 -2.78
C PHE A 39 -19.57 6.69 -3.83
N GLY A 40 -20.45 5.69 -3.80
CA GLY A 40 -20.36 4.52 -4.68
C GLY A 40 -19.51 3.37 -4.14
N TYR A 41 -18.83 3.55 -3.01
CA TYR A 41 -18.28 2.43 -2.25
C TYR A 41 -19.40 1.61 -1.61
N GLU A 42 -19.34 0.29 -1.76
CA GLU A 42 -20.27 -0.65 -1.15
C GLU A 42 -19.52 -1.70 -0.33
N GLN A 43 -20.09 -2.09 0.80
CA GLN A 43 -19.54 -3.12 1.68
C GLN A 43 -20.31 -4.43 1.57
N GLY A 44 -19.76 -5.49 2.16
CA GLY A 44 -20.38 -6.79 2.22
C GLY A 44 -20.48 -7.46 0.85
N GLU A 45 -21.51 -8.30 0.67
CA GLU A 45 -21.69 -9.09 -0.55
C GLU A 45 -21.90 -8.23 -1.80
N ALA A 46 -22.61 -7.10 -1.66
CA ALA A 46 -22.92 -6.21 -2.79
C ALA A 46 -21.66 -5.57 -3.41
N GLY A 47 -20.72 -5.13 -2.56
CA GLY A 47 -19.47 -4.50 -2.99
C GLY A 47 -18.33 -5.47 -3.29
N MET A 48 -18.47 -6.75 -2.92
CA MET A 48 -17.44 -7.77 -3.12
C MET A 48 -17.15 -8.00 -4.62
N ASN A 49 -15.87 -8.15 -4.96
CA ASN A 49 -15.46 -8.63 -6.28
C ASN A 49 -15.73 -10.14 -6.42
N PRO A 50 -16.73 -10.58 -7.20
CA PRO A 50 -17.11 -12.00 -7.27
C PRO A 50 -16.13 -12.84 -8.09
N PHE A 51 -15.24 -12.22 -8.87
CA PHE A 51 -14.27 -12.92 -9.72
C PHE A 51 -13.02 -13.33 -8.93
N VAL A 52 -12.77 -12.67 -7.80
CA VAL A 52 -11.64 -12.98 -6.90
C VAL A 52 -12.12 -13.64 -5.61
N TYR A 53 -13.34 -13.34 -5.17
CA TYR A 53 -13.90 -13.81 -3.90
C TYR A 53 -15.23 -14.54 -4.08
N ARG A 54 -15.62 -15.30 -3.06
CA ARG A 54 -16.96 -15.87 -2.85
C ARG A 54 -17.48 -15.39 -1.49
N TRP A 55 -18.77 -15.17 -1.38
CA TRP A 55 -19.36 -14.78 -0.11
C TRP A 55 -19.52 -16.00 0.82
N ASP A 56 -18.98 -15.91 2.03
CA ASP A 56 -19.23 -16.90 3.08
C ASP A 56 -20.38 -16.39 3.96
N ALA A 57 -21.59 -16.86 3.67
CA ALA A 57 -22.80 -16.46 4.39
C ALA A 57 -22.76 -16.80 5.88
N LYS A 58 -22.00 -17.81 6.31
CA LYS A 58 -21.89 -18.17 7.74
C LYS A 58 -21.02 -17.20 8.52
N ARG A 59 -20.00 -16.64 7.86
CA ARG A 59 -19.05 -15.70 8.46
C ARG A 59 -19.32 -14.24 8.07
N SER A 60 -20.31 -14.01 7.21
CA SER A 60 -20.66 -12.69 6.65
C SER A 60 -19.44 -11.93 6.12
N ARG A 61 -18.59 -12.62 5.35
CA ARG A 61 -17.35 -12.03 4.81
C ARG A 61 -16.96 -12.61 3.45
N PRO A 62 -16.23 -11.86 2.61
CA PRO A 62 -15.63 -12.40 1.41
C PRO A 62 -14.53 -13.42 1.75
N VAL A 63 -14.46 -14.50 0.98
CA VAL A 63 -13.40 -15.51 1.04
C VAL A 63 -12.80 -15.63 -0.35
N ARG A 64 -11.47 -15.49 -0.43
CA ARG A 64 -10.72 -15.57 -1.68
C ARG A 64 -10.95 -16.93 -2.35
N ARG A 65 -11.10 -16.92 -3.68
CA ARG A 65 -11.20 -18.14 -4.48
C ARG A 65 -9.91 -18.96 -4.38
N SER A 66 -10.03 -20.26 -4.62
CA SER A 66 -8.89 -21.17 -4.44
C SER A 66 -7.84 -20.99 -5.54
N ILE A 67 -6.58 -21.33 -5.21
CA ILE A 67 -5.51 -21.39 -6.21
C ILE A 67 -5.81 -22.39 -7.34
N HIS A 68 -6.59 -23.45 -7.05
CA HIS A 68 -7.01 -24.41 -8.06
C HIS A 68 -7.93 -23.78 -9.11
N GLU A 69 -8.88 -22.92 -8.70
CA GLU A 69 -9.71 -22.15 -9.63
C GLU A 69 -8.85 -21.20 -10.48
N ALA A 70 -7.85 -20.56 -9.90
CA ALA A 70 -6.91 -19.70 -10.64
C ALA A 70 -6.12 -20.50 -11.69
N LYS A 71 -5.61 -21.69 -11.35
CA LYS A 71 -4.92 -22.58 -12.29
C LYS A 71 -5.84 -23.06 -13.42
N ARG A 72 -7.11 -23.32 -13.15
CA ARG A 72 -8.09 -23.63 -14.21
C ARG A 72 -8.28 -22.45 -15.17
N LEU A 73 -8.39 -21.22 -14.63
CA LEU A 73 -8.46 -20.00 -15.45
C LEU A 73 -7.18 -19.78 -16.28
N MET A 74 -5.99 -20.13 -15.75
CA MET A 74 -4.74 -20.14 -16.51
C MET A 74 -4.81 -21.09 -17.71
N ALA A 75 -5.28 -22.33 -17.51
CA ALA A 75 -5.45 -23.30 -18.59
C ALA A 75 -6.47 -22.82 -19.64
N GLU A 76 -7.62 -22.29 -19.21
CA GLU A 76 -8.63 -21.70 -20.09
C GLU A 76 -8.13 -20.43 -20.83
N ALA A 77 -7.08 -19.79 -20.32
CA ALA A 77 -6.42 -18.66 -20.97
C ALA A 77 -5.32 -19.09 -21.95
N GLY A 78 -4.99 -20.38 -22.04
CA GLY A 78 -3.90 -20.92 -22.87
C GLY A 78 -2.53 -20.90 -22.19
N TYR A 79 -2.48 -20.76 -20.86
CA TYR A 79 -1.26 -20.68 -20.07
C TYR A 79 -1.18 -21.76 -18.98
N ALA A 80 -1.53 -23.02 -19.32
CA ALA A 80 -1.53 -24.11 -18.36
C ALA A 80 -0.15 -24.27 -17.70
N ASP A 81 -0.13 -24.37 -16.37
CA ASP A 81 1.08 -24.43 -15.53
C ASP A 81 2.12 -23.32 -15.81
N GLY A 82 1.68 -22.18 -16.34
CA GLY A 82 2.52 -21.04 -16.65
C GLY A 82 3.25 -21.13 -17.99
N TYR A 83 2.87 -22.04 -18.89
CA TYR A 83 3.46 -22.18 -20.22
C TYR A 83 2.50 -21.69 -21.30
N GLY A 84 2.99 -20.82 -22.20
CA GLY A 84 2.20 -20.31 -23.33
C GLY A 84 1.94 -21.37 -24.40
N PRO A 85 1.11 -21.04 -25.41
CA PRO A 85 0.83 -21.94 -26.54
C PRO A 85 2.07 -22.29 -27.37
N ASP A 86 3.12 -21.49 -27.27
CA ASP A 86 4.44 -21.68 -27.88
C ASP A 86 5.34 -22.65 -27.08
N GLY A 87 4.88 -23.13 -25.93
CA GLY A 87 5.64 -24.00 -25.04
C GLY A 87 6.69 -23.28 -24.20
N HIS A 88 6.76 -21.94 -24.26
CA HIS A 88 7.70 -21.17 -23.46
C HIS A 88 7.09 -20.76 -22.10
N PRO A 89 7.92 -20.69 -21.03
CA PRO A 89 7.46 -20.18 -19.74
C PRO A 89 7.00 -18.73 -19.84
N LEU A 90 5.79 -18.45 -19.35
CA LEU A 90 5.26 -17.09 -19.23
C LEU A 90 6.12 -16.30 -18.23
N THR A 91 6.82 -15.30 -18.76
CA THR A 91 7.60 -14.35 -17.98
C THR A 91 6.96 -12.98 -18.04
N ILE A 92 6.73 -12.37 -16.87
CA ILE A 92 6.14 -11.03 -16.74
C ILE A 92 7.18 -10.12 -16.07
N GLY A 93 7.50 -9.00 -16.72
CA GLY A 93 8.29 -7.91 -16.14
C GLY A 93 7.50 -7.18 -15.06
N PHE A 94 8.08 -7.05 -13.88
CA PHE A 94 7.52 -6.29 -12.76
C PHE A 94 8.33 -5.04 -12.48
N ASP A 95 7.84 -3.92 -12.99
CA ASP A 95 8.43 -2.60 -12.82
C ASP A 95 7.96 -1.97 -11.49
N ASN A 96 8.92 -1.47 -10.70
CA ASN A 96 8.66 -0.88 -9.38
C ASN A 96 9.79 0.08 -8.96
N ALA A 97 9.49 0.94 -7.99
CA ALA A 97 10.45 1.88 -7.40
C ALA A 97 10.86 1.51 -5.96
N TRP A 98 10.81 0.21 -5.62
CA TRP A 98 11.08 -0.29 -4.27
C TRP A 98 12.57 -0.58 -4.06
N LEU A 99 13.42 0.44 -4.26
CA LEU A 99 14.88 0.32 -4.17
C LEU A 99 15.40 0.02 -2.76
N ASP A 100 14.66 0.44 -1.72
CA ASP A 100 15.10 0.21 -0.35
C ASP A 100 15.18 -1.30 -0.06
N THR A 101 16.30 -1.69 0.56
CA THR A 101 16.55 -3.05 1.02
C THR A 101 15.45 -3.63 1.93
N ALA A 102 14.68 -2.78 2.60
CA ALA A 102 13.49 -3.13 3.37
C ALA A 102 12.37 -3.74 2.52
N PHE A 103 12.33 -3.47 1.21
CA PHE A 103 11.33 -4.04 0.30
C PHE A 103 11.72 -5.40 -0.31
N ARG A 104 12.96 -5.88 -0.12
CA ARG A 104 13.40 -7.20 -0.64
C ARG A 104 12.46 -8.34 -0.23
N PRO A 105 11.98 -8.43 1.03
CA PRO A 105 11.02 -9.47 1.40
C PRO A 105 9.67 -9.32 0.67
N ARG A 106 9.22 -8.08 0.41
CA ARG A 106 7.99 -7.81 -0.36
C ARG A 106 8.15 -8.21 -1.82
N LEU A 107 9.29 -7.91 -2.46
CA LEU A 107 9.58 -8.36 -3.82
C LEU A 107 9.56 -9.89 -3.95
N ARG A 108 10.17 -10.61 -2.99
CA ARG A 108 10.11 -12.07 -2.93
C ARG A 108 8.69 -12.59 -2.73
N PHE A 109 7.90 -11.91 -1.91
CA PHE A 109 6.49 -12.23 -1.71
C PHE A 109 5.71 -12.11 -3.03
N VAL A 110 5.83 -10.99 -3.75
CA VAL A 110 5.16 -10.79 -5.06
C VAL A 110 5.57 -11.90 -6.03
N ALA A 111 6.86 -12.18 -6.17
CA ALA A 111 7.35 -13.27 -7.03
C ALA A 111 6.77 -14.63 -6.61
N LYS A 112 6.67 -14.92 -5.30
CA LYS A 112 6.05 -16.14 -4.78
C LYS A 112 4.56 -16.23 -5.14
N GLN A 113 3.82 -15.12 -5.12
CA GLN A 113 2.40 -15.12 -5.52
C GLN A 113 2.23 -15.55 -7.00
N PHE A 114 3.04 -14.99 -7.90
CA PHE A 114 3.03 -15.35 -9.33
C PHE A 114 3.50 -16.80 -9.57
N ALA A 115 4.49 -17.27 -8.81
CA ALA A 115 4.98 -18.65 -8.89
C ALA A 115 3.91 -19.69 -8.53
N LYS A 116 2.86 -19.34 -7.76
CA LYS A 116 1.73 -20.24 -7.50
C LYS A 116 1.00 -20.68 -8.78
N LEU A 117 1.11 -19.88 -9.85
CA LEU A 117 0.56 -20.13 -11.19
C LEU A 117 1.60 -20.62 -12.20
N GLY A 118 2.85 -20.85 -11.79
CA GLY A 118 3.94 -21.18 -12.70
C GLY A 118 4.50 -20.00 -13.49
N ILE A 119 4.06 -18.76 -13.18
CA ILE A 119 4.53 -17.56 -13.88
C ILE A 119 5.88 -17.12 -13.30
N ARG A 120 6.86 -16.88 -14.18
CA ARG A 120 8.14 -16.28 -13.79
C ARG A 120 8.01 -14.76 -13.74
N LEU A 121 8.32 -14.16 -12.60
CA LEU A 121 8.34 -12.71 -12.47
C LEU A 121 9.78 -12.19 -12.64
N ASP A 122 9.99 -11.34 -13.63
CA ASP A 122 11.25 -10.61 -13.85
C ASP A 122 11.19 -9.27 -13.13
N VAL A 123 11.76 -9.21 -11.93
CA VAL A 123 11.68 -8.03 -11.06
C VAL A 123 12.64 -6.94 -11.54
N ARG A 124 12.08 -5.81 -11.98
CA ARG A 124 12.80 -4.67 -12.56
C ARG A 124 12.65 -3.45 -11.65
N THR A 125 13.48 -3.40 -10.61
CA THR A 125 13.48 -2.26 -9.67
C THR A 125 14.36 -1.13 -10.20
N THR A 126 13.80 0.07 -10.31
CA THR A 126 14.51 1.30 -10.71
C THR A 126 14.26 2.42 -9.71
N ASP A 127 14.88 3.59 -9.88
CA ASP A 127 14.46 4.79 -9.16
C ASP A 127 13.10 5.30 -9.67
N ASN A 128 12.49 6.21 -8.90
CA ASN A 128 11.17 6.76 -9.22
C ASN A 128 11.15 7.49 -10.56
N ASN A 129 12.15 8.30 -10.88
CA ASN A 129 12.15 9.07 -12.13
C ASN A 129 12.21 8.13 -13.33
N ARG A 130 13.08 7.11 -13.26
CA ARG A 130 13.18 6.09 -14.30
C ARG A 130 11.90 5.25 -14.42
N LEU A 131 11.23 4.97 -13.31
CA LEU A 131 9.92 4.31 -13.33
C LEU A 131 8.88 5.19 -14.02
N TRP A 132 8.83 6.48 -13.66
CA TRP A 132 7.95 7.45 -14.28
C TRP A 132 8.17 7.56 -15.79
N ASP A 133 9.42 7.59 -16.27
CA ASP A 133 9.72 7.58 -17.71
C ASP A 133 9.08 6.36 -18.40
N LYS A 134 9.26 5.15 -17.83
CA LYS A 134 8.63 3.93 -18.38
C LYS A 134 7.12 4.01 -18.36
N VAL A 135 6.54 4.58 -17.31
CA VAL A 135 5.09 4.77 -17.19
C VAL A 135 4.60 5.69 -18.29
N LEU A 136 5.24 6.84 -18.47
CA LEU A 136 4.92 7.81 -19.52
C LEU A 136 5.00 7.19 -20.92
N ASP A 137 6.02 6.36 -21.17
CA ASP A 137 6.20 5.65 -22.44
C ASP A 137 5.26 4.44 -22.62
N GLY A 138 4.51 4.04 -21.59
CA GLY A 138 3.67 2.84 -21.63
C GLY A 138 4.46 1.53 -21.69
N ASN A 139 5.77 1.55 -21.40
CA ASN A 139 6.68 0.42 -21.60
C ASN A 139 6.85 -0.43 -20.34
N TYR A 140 5.79 -1.13 -19.94
CA TYR A 140 5.76 -2.04 -18.80
C TYR A 140 4.69 -3.12 -18.99
N GLN A 141 4.84 -4.24 -18.28
CA GLN A 141 3.86 -5.35 -18.31
C GLN A 141 3.05 -5.41 -17.02
N PHE A 142 3.72 -5.29 -15.87
CA PHE A 142 3.11 -5.23 -14.56
C PHE A 142 3.82 -4.18 -13.71
N LEU A 143 3.05 -3.33 -13.05
CA LEU A 143 3.52 -2.15 -12.32
C LEU A 143 2.91 -2.14 -10.92
N ALA A 144 3.74 -1.86 -9.91
CA ALA A 144 3.23 -1.50 -8.59
C ALA A 144 2.88 -0.01 -8.58
N TRP A 145 1.59 0.29 -8.41
CA TRP A 145 1.08 1.66 -8.42
C TRP A 145 0.11 1.92 -7.26
N GLY A 146 -0.15 3.19 -7.00
CA GLY A 146 -1.12 3.64 -6.01
C GLY A 146 -1.75 4.96 -6.45
N TRP A 147 -2.94 5.23 -5.92
CA TRP A 147 -3.65 6.47 -6.16
C TRP A 147 -4.10 7.08 -4.83
N LEU A 148 -3.89 8.38 -4.68
CA LEU A 148 -4.43 9.17 -3.59
C LEU A 148 -5.44 10.14 -4.20
N ALA A 149 -6.62 10.26 -3.57
CA ALA A 149 -7.68 11.10 -4.11
C ALA A 149 -7.24 12.57 -4.19
N ASP A 150 -7.52 13.23 -5.32
CA ASP A 150 -7.35 14.67 -5.46
C ASP A 150 -8.58 15.43 -4.91
N TYR A 151 -9.77 14.82 -5.07
CA TYR A 151 -11.04 15.29 -4.54
C TYR A 151 -11.94 14.08 -4.20
N PRO A 152 -12.89 14.22 -3.24
CA PRO A 152 -13.63 13.10 -2.68
C PRO A 152 -14.82 12.68 -3.54
N ASP A 153 -14.58 12.37 -4.82
CA ASP A 153 -15.60 11.92 -5.77
C ASP A 153 -15.19 10.59 -6.42
N PRO A 154 -16.11 9.63 -6.65
CA PRO A 154 -15.79 8.37 -7.32
C PRO A 154 -15.22 8.53 -8.72
N GLU A 155 -15.54 9.62 -9.41
CA GLU A 155 -14.97 9.95 -10.72
C GLU A 155 -13.44 10.01 -10.68
N ASN A 156 -12.85 10.54 -9.60
CA ASN A 156 -11.39 10.60 -9.41
C ASN A 156 -10.74 9.22 -9.22
N PHE A 157 -11.50 8.13 -9.10
CA PHE A 157 -10.96 6.77 -9.11
C PHE A 157 -11.32 6.04 -10.40
N LEU A 158 -12.53 6.24 -10.91
CA LEU A 158 -13.01 5.59 -12.12
C LEU A 158 -12.34 6.16 -13.39
N PHE A 159 -11.87 7.42 -13.38
CA PHE A 159 -11.20 8.03 -14.52
C PHE A 159 -9.85 7.36 -14.85
N LEU A 160 -9.25 6.68 -13.87
CA LEU A 160 -8.02 5.89 -14.01
C LEU A 160 -8.21 4.63 -14.88
N LEU A 161 -9.46 4.26 -15.15
CA LEU A 161 -9.84 3.17 -16.04
C LEU A 161 -10.59 3.68 -17.28
N TYR A 162 -10.71 4.99 -17.46
CA TYR A 162 -11.32 5.57 -18.64
C TYR A 162 -10.38 5.47 -19.85
N GLY A 163 -10.85 4.88 -20.95
CA GLY A 163 -10.04 4.58 -22.13
C GLY A 163 -9.32 5.80 -22.74
N PRO A 164 -10.00 6.95 -22.94
CA PRO A 164 -9.36 8.17 -23.41
C PRO A 164 -8.30 8.75 -22.46
N ASN A 165 -8.29 8.37 -21.18
CA ASN A 165 -7.21 8.70 -20.26
C ASN A 165 -6.01 7.76 -20.35
N SER A 166 -5.99 6.80 -21.30
CA SER A 166 -4.91 5.84 -21.47
C SER A 166 -3.56 6.55 -21.59
N ARG A 167 -2.60 6.15 -20.76
CA ARG A 167 -1.26 6.73 -20.73
C ARG A 167 -0.58 6.68 -22.10
N SER A 168 -0.64 5.53 -22.76
CA SER A 168 -0.06 5.31 -24.10
C SER A 168 -0.74 6.06 -25.25
N ARG A 169 -1.95 6.61 -25.05
CA ARG A 169 -2.72 7.29 -26.13
C ARG A 169 -2.90 8.79 -25.92
N GLY A 170 -2.78 9.27 -24.68
CA GLY A 170 -3.04 10.67 -24.33
C GLY A 170 -2.25 11.20 -23.13
N GLY A 171 -1.28 10.44 -22.61
CA GLY A 171 -0.41 10.89 -21.51
C GLY A 171 -1.10 11.07 -20.15
N SER A 172 -2.35 10.63 -20.00
CA SER A 172 -3.15 10.79 -18.78
C SER A 172 -2.99 9.59 -17.82
N GLU A 173 -3.74 9.57 -16.71
CA GLU A 173 -3.47 8.74 -15.52
C GLU A 173 -3.94 7.28 -15.59
N ASN A 174 -4.54 6.83 -16.70
CA ASN A 174 -4.85 5.42 -16.89
C ASN A 174 -3.59 4.64 -17.27
N ASN A 175 -2.83 4.27 -16.23
CA ASN A 175 -1.61 3.47 -16.31
C ASN A 175 -1.90 1.98 -16.59
N ALA A 176 -3.15 1.52 -16.60
CA ALA A 176 -3.45 0.16 -17.11
C ALA A 176 -3.53 0.13 -18.63
N ASN A 177 -3.62 1.29 -19.30
CA ASN A 177 -4.00 1.41 -20.71
C ASN A 177 -5.30 0.62 -21.01
N TYR A 178 -6.19 0.53 -20.02
CA TYR A 178 -7.44 -0.21 -20.12
C TYR A 178 -8.44 0.60 -20.94
N ALA A 179 -9.17 -0.06 -21.83
CA ALA A 179 -10.22 0.55 -22.62
C ALA A 179 -11.36 -0.44 -22.79
N ASN A 180 -12.58 0.00 -22.46
CA ASN A 180 -13.80 -0.78 -22.63
C ASN A 180 -14.91 0.20 -23.05
N PRO A 181 -15.49 0.06 -24.27
CA PRO A 181 -16.45 1.02 -24.79
C PRO A 181 -17.68 1.21 -23.90
N GLU A 182 -18.12 0.17 -23.18
CA GLU A 182 -19.25 0.28 -22.26
C GLU A 182 -18.85 1.06 -21.00
N PHE A 183 -17.68 0.75 -20.42
CA PHE A 183 -17.13 1.51 -19.29
C PHE A 183 -16.97 2.99 -19.64
N ASP A 184 -16.43 3.28 -20.83
CA ASP A 184 -16.16 4.63 -21.32
C ASP A 184 -17.46 5.43 -21.47
N ARG A 185 -18.50 4.85 -22.07
CA ARG A 185 -19.83 5.48 -22.20
C ARG A 185 -20.48 5.77 -20.84
N LEU A 186 -20.35 4.83 -19.90
CA LEU A 186 -20.89 4.98 -18.54
C LEU A 186 -20.13 6.06 -17.76
N PHE A 187 -18.81 6.12 -17.90
CA PHE A 187 -17.97 7.14 -17.29
C PHE A 187 -18.37 8.54 -17.76
N GLU A 188 -18.50 8.75 -19.08
CA GLU A 188 -18.91 10.03 -19.64
C GLU A 188 -20.30 10.48 -19.18
N THR A 189 -21.19 9.54 -18.93
CA THR A 189 -22.52 9.85 -18.38
C THR A 189 -22.42 10.27 -16.91
N MET A 190 -21.72 9.50 -16.06
CA MET A 190 -21.76 9.68 -14.61
C MET A 190 -20.85 10.80 -14.08
N ARG A 191 -19.82 11.20 -14.84
CA ARG A 191 -18.80 12.15 -14.39
C ARG A 191 -19.35 13.55 -14.06
N ASN A 192 -20.46 13.94 -14.69
CA ASN A 192 -21.12 15.24 -14.48
C ASN A 192 -22.44 15.12 -13.70
N MET A 193 -22.76 13.94 -13.18
CA MET A 193 -23.97 13.72 -12.38
C MET A 193 -23.72 14.06 -10.91
N GLU A 194 -24.74 14.54 -10.22
CA GLU A 194 -24.75 14.61 -8.76
C GLU A 194 -24.86 13.22 -8.13
N ASN A 195 -24.57 13.11 -6.83
CA ASN A 195 -24.67 11.87 -6.06
C ASN A 195 -26.13 11.42 -5.90
N SER A 196 -26.67 10.78 -6.93
CA SER A 196 -28.04 10.28 -7.01
C SER A 196 -28.09 8.74 -7.08
N PRO A 197 -29.26 8.12 -6.85
CA PRO A 197 -29.46 6.69 -7.06
C PRO A 197 -29.12 6.22 -8.48
N GLU A 198 -29.37 7.06 -9.50
CA GLU A 198 -29.05 6.79 -10.90
C GLU A 198 -27.53 6.77 -11.13
N ARG A 199 -26.80 7.74 -10.57
CA ARG A 199 -25.33 7.77 -10.61
C ARG A 199 -24.75 6.53 -9.93
N LEU A 200 -25.30 6.14 -8.78
CA LEU A 200 -24.89 4.93 -8.06
C LEU A 200 -25.11 3.66 -8.90
N ALA A 201 -26.23 3.55 -9.61
CA ALA A 201 -26.50 2.40 -10.48
C ALA A 201 -25.48 2.30 -11.64
N ILE A 202 -25.07 3.44 -12.20
CA ILE A 202 -24.00 3.49 -13.20
C ILE A 202 -22.67 3.04 -12.60
N ILE A 203 -22.29 3.61 -11.44
CA ILE A 203 -21.05 3.26 -10.73
C ILE A 203 -20.99 1.75 -10.42
N ARG A 204 -22.09 1.15 -9.96
CA ARG A 204 -22.18 -0.31 -9.73
C ARG A 204 -21.87 -1.11 -10.98
N ARG A 205 -22.39 -0.68 -12.13
CA ARG A 205 -22.15 -1.35 -13.42
C ARG A 205 -20.69 -1.20 -13.86
N MET A 206 -20.11 -0.01 -13.71
CA MET A 206 -18.70 0.23 -13.99
C MET A 206 -17.78 -0.61 -13.10
N ASN A 207 -18.06 -0.68 -11.80
CA ASN A 207 -17.34 -1.55 -10.86
C ASN A 207 -17.45 -3.02 -11.29
N ARG A 208 -18.63 -3.48 -11.71
CA ARG A 208 -18.80 -4.87 -12.19
C ARG A 208 -17.96 -5.17 -13.44
N ILE A 209 -17.93 -4.24 -14.40
CA ILE A 209 -17.10 -4.35 -15.61
C ILE A 209 -15.62 -4.41 -15.21
N ALA A 210 -15.14 -3.49 -14.37
CA ALA A 210 -13.75 -3.48 -13.92
C ALA A 210 -13.37 -4.76 -13.14
N GLN A 211 -14.26 -5.25 -12.27
CA GLN A 211 -14.07 -6.51 -11.54
C GLN A 211 -13.98 -7.71 -12.49
N GLN A 212 -14.83 -7.73 -13.51
CA GLN A 212 -14.86 -8.78 -14.53
C GLN A 212 -13.62 -8.76 -15.41
N ASP A 213 -13.24 -7.59 -15.89
CA ASP A 213 -12.12 -7.43 -16.81
C ASP A 213 -10.77 -7.51 -16.10
N ALA A 214 -10.76 -7.28 -14.78
CA ALA A 214 -9.59 -7.33 -13.90
C ALA A 214 -8.38 -6.56 -14.47
N PRO A 215 -8.52 -5.26 -14.82
CA PRO A 215 -7.39 -4.47 -15.32
C PRO A 215 -6.29 -4.31 -14.26
N TRP A 216 -6.66 -4.38 -12.98
CA TRP A 216 -5.77 -4.33 -11.83
C TRP A 216 -5.93 -5.57 -10.94
N ILE A 217 -4.88 -5.87 -10.19
CA ILE A 217 -5.04 -6.43 -8.85
C ILE A 217 -5.38 -5.23 -7.96
N PHE A 218 -6.64 -5.11 -7.50
CA PHE A 218 -7.10 -3.90 -6.79
C PHE A 218 -6.30 -3.57 -5.52
N GLY A 219 -5.53 -4.52 -4.98
CA GLY A 219 -4.69 -4.27 -3.80
C GLY A 219 -5.55 -4.01 -2.57
N PHE A 220 -5.21 -2.98 -1.80
CA PHE A 220 -5.86 -2.66 -0.54
C PHE A 220 -5.90 -1.15 -0.28
N HIS A 221 -6.81 -0.75 0.61
CA HIS A 221 -6.89 0.60 1.14
C HIS A 221 -6.09 0.66 2.46
N PRO A 222 -4.97 1.40 2.53
CA PRO A 222 -4.12 1.45 3.72
C PRO A 222 -4.77 2.26 4.84
N VAL A 223 -4.48 1.87 6.09
CA VAL A 223 -4.82 2.67 7.27
C VAL A 223 -3.56 3.35 7.80
N ALA A 224 -3.55 4.69 7.79
CA ALA A 224 -2.46 5.49 8.31
C ALA A 224 -2.72 5.93 9.76
N TYR A 225 -1.67 5.93 10.58
CA TYR A 225 -1.68 6.48 11.93
C TYR A 225 -0.69 7.63 12.01
N SER A 226 -1.09 8.72 12.66
CA SER A 226 -0.21 9.84 12.96
C SER A 226 0.09 9.85 14.46
N LEU A 227 1.37 9.78 14.82
CA LEU A 227 1.81 10.04 16.18
C LEU A 227 2.27 11.49 16.27
N VAL A 228 1.68 12.23 17.20
CA VAL A 228 2.05 13.63 17.44
C VAL A 228 2.33 13.85 18.92
N HIS A 229 3.21 14.81 19.21
CA HIS A 229 3.43 15.23 20.59
C HIS A 229 2.17 15.90 21.16
N GLY A 230 1.92 15.74 22.47
CA GLY A 230 0.78 16.38 23.13
C GLY A 230 0.80 17.92 23.11
N TRP A 231 1.96 18.54 22.86
CA TRP A 231 2.08 19.98 22.65
C TRP A 231 1.85 20.41 21.18
N TYR A 232 1.53 19.48 20.28
CA TYR A 232 1.23 19.76 18.88
C TYR A 232 -0.28 19.65 18.63
N GLY A 233 -0.93 20.80 18.55
CA GLY A 233 -2.37 20.94 18.37
C GLY A 233 -2.75 21.08 16.90
N ASN A 234 -4.04 20.83 16.63
CA ASN A 234 -4.64 20.82 15.29
C ASN A 234 -3.89 19.88 14.33
N ALA A 235 -3.55 18.68 14.84
CA ALA A 235 -2.75 17.67 14.17
C ALA A 235 -3.58 16.71 13.29
N TYR A 236 -4.83 17.05 12.98
CA TYR A 236 -5.71 16.18 12.20
C TYR A 236 -5.04 15.83 10.86
N PRO A 237 -4.89 14.54 10.54
CA PRO A 237 -4.44 14.11 9.23
C PRO A 237 -5.53 14.46 8.21
N HIS A 238 -5.11 14.94 7.04
CA HIS A 238 -6.03 15.18 5.93
C HIS A 238 -5.63 14.23 4.80
N ALA A 239 -6.58 13.46 4.28
CA ALA A 239 -6.29 12.43 3.27
C ALA A 239 -5.83 13.04 1.93
N MET A 240 -6.27 14.26 1.60
CA MET A 240 -6.04 14.88 0.27
C MET A 240 -5.18 16.16 0.29
N SER A 241 -4.79 16.69 1.46
CA SER A 241 -4.15 18.02 1.56
C SER A 241 -2.90 17.96 2.42
N SER A 242 -1.78 18.37 1.83
CA SER A 242 -0.45 18.36 2.46
C SER A 242 -0.07 19.72 3.07
N ASN A 243 -0.54 20.83 2.51
CA ASN A 243 -0.16 22.21 2.89
C ASN A 243 -0.92 22.74 4.12
N THR A 244 -0.80 22.03 5.23
CA THR A 244 -1.58 22.26 6.46
C THR A 244 -0.83 23.04 7.54
N LEU A 245 0.43 23.43 7.31
CA LEU A 245 1.31 24.02 8.34
C LEU A 245 0.71 25.27 9.01
N LYS A 246 0.06 26.16 8.24
CA LYS A 246 -0.59 27.38 8.75
C LYS A 246 -1.71 27.11 9.78
N TYR A 247 -2.23 25.89 9.81
CA TYR A 247 -3.29 25.49 10.72
C TYR A 247 -2.75 24.81 11.97
N ARG A 248 -1.46 24.48 12.02
CA ARG A 248 -0.87 23.72 13.13
C ARG A 248 -0.58 24.64 14.31
N LYS A 249 -0.81 24.14 15.53
CA LYS A 249 -0.55 24.88 16.79
C LYS A 249 0.55 24.20 17.57
N ILE A 250 1.45 24.99 18.18
CA ILE A 250 2.46 24.47 19.11
C ILE A 250 2.27 25.15 20.47
N ASP A 251 2.05 24.36 21.51
CA ASP A 251 2.15 24.81 22.89
C ASP A 251 3.63 24.86 23.28
N THR A 252 4.21 26.07 23.21
CA THR A 252 5.63 26.29 23.48
C THR A 252 5.98 26.09 24.95
N ALA A 253 5.06 26.44 25.87
CA ALA A 253 5.26 26.29 27.31
C ALA A 253 5.28 24.81 27.71
N LEU A 254 4.30 24.03 27.24
CA LEU A 254 4.25 22.59 27.47
C LEU A 254 5.46 21.89 26.85
N ARG A 255 5.83 22.25 25.61
CA ARG A 255 7.03 21.71 24.96
C ARG A 255 8.29 21.98 25.78
N ALA A 256 8.47 23.20 26.27
CA ALA A 256 9.64 23.56 27.08
C ALA A 256 9.67 22.79 28.40
N ALA A 257 8.54 22.66 29.09
CA ALA A 257 8.43 21.90 30.34
C ALA A 257 8.78 20.42 30.11
N ARG A 258 8.20 19.78 29.09
CA ARG A 258 8.47 18.37 28.75
C ARG A 258 9.92 18.12 28.35
N ARG A 259 10.55 19.05 27.62
CA ARG A 259 11.99 18.96 27.28
C ARG A 259 12.87 19.01 28.52
N ARG A 260 12.58 19.90 29.49
CA ARG A 260 13.34 19.97 30.75
C ARG A 260 13.18 18.69 31.57
N GLN A 261 11.97 18.13 31.62
CA GLN A 261 11.72 16.86 32.31
C GLN A 261 12.46 15.68 31.66
N TRP A 262 12.44 15.58 30.33
CA TRP A 262 13.10 14.49 29.60
C TRP A 262 14.63 14.58 29.66
N ASN A 263 15.17 15.80 29.53
CA ASN A 263 16.62 16.04 29.54
C ASN A 263 17.18 16.28 30.95
N ALA A 264 16.46 15.90 32.02
CA ALA A 264 16.98 16.04 33.37
C ALA A 264 18.19 15.10 33.57
N PRO A 265 19.38 15.63 33.88
CA PRO A 265 20.57 14.79 34.04
C PRO A 265 20.38 13.84 35.22
N ARG A 266 20.62 12.54 34.98
CA ARG A 266 20.63 11.53 36.04
C ARG A 266 22.05 11.47 36.62
N TRP A 267 22.27 12.18 37.72
CA TRP A 267 23.57 12.25 38.39
C TRP A 267 23.92 11.01 39.21
N THR A 268 22.94 10.18 39.57
CA THR A 268 23.16 9.02 40.44
C THR A 268 24.27 8.08 39.95
N PRO A 269 24.34 7.67 38.66
CA PRO A 269 25.44 6.85 38.17
C PRO A 269 26.80 7.56 38.26
N VAL A 270 26.84 8.86 37.96
CA VAL A 270 28.06 9.68 38.02
C VAL A 270 28.57 9.78 39.46
N LEU A 271 27.67 10.08 40.40
CA LEU A 271 27.98 10.18 41.83
C LEU A 271 28.41 8.83 42.43
N LEU A 272 27.76 7.73 42.02
CA LEU A 272 28.17 6.37 42.43
C LEU A 272 29.58 6.04 41.95
N VAL A 273 29.91 6.34 40.69
CA VAL A 273 31.26 6.16 40.15
C VAL A 273 32.27 7.01 40.91
N ALA A 274 31.98 8.28 41.17
CA ALA A 274 32.86 9.16 41.93
C ALA A 274 33.08 8.66 43.37
N ALA A 275 32.03 8.17 44.04
CA ALA A 275 32.12 7.62 45.38
C ALA A 275 32.97 6.33 45.43
N LEU A 276 32.80 5.44 44.44
CA LEU A 276 33.62 4.23 44.31
C LEU A 276 35.09 4.57 44.07
N LEU A 277 35.39 5.54 43.22
CA LEU A 277 36.76 6.02 42.99
C LEU A 277 37.37 6.63 44.27
N ALA A 278 36.61 7.45 45.00
CA ALA A 278 37.05 8.02 46.27
C ALA A 278 37.32 6.93 47.32
N ALA A 279 36.42 5.95 47.46
CA ALA A 279 36.60 4.82 48.38
C ALA A 279 37.82 3.96 48.00
N ALA A 280 38.03 3.69 46.71
CA ALA A 280 39.21 2.97 46.21
C ALA A 280 40.53 3.72 46.47
N SER A 281 40.47 5.05 46.60
CA SER A 281 41.64 5.89 46.90
C SER A 281 42.03 5.90 48.39
N VAL A 282 41.11 5.53 49.30
CA VAL A 282 41.34 5.60 50.76
C VAL A 282 42.58 4.80 51.22
N PRO A 283 42.82 3.55 50.77
CA PRO A 283 44.01 2.80 51.18
C PRO A 283 45.32 3.48 50.77
N ALA A 284 45.38 4.03 49.55
CA ALA A 284 46.56 4.73 49.04
C ALA A 284 46.86 6.00 49.85
N VAL A 285 45.82 6.79 50.16
CA VAL A 285 45.96 7.99 51.00
C VAL A 285 46.39 7.62 52.42
N ARG A 286 45.81 6.58 53.02
CA ARG A 286 46.22 6.09 54.36
C ARG A 286 47.66 5.58 54.38
N ALA A 287 48.16 5.00 53.29
CA ALA A 287 49.56 4.60 53.18
C ALA A 287 50.49 5.83 53.09
N ALA A 288 50.13 6.82 52.26
CA ALA A 288 50.90 8.06 52.13
C ALA A 288 50.98 8.86 53.45
N ILE A 289 49.88 8.98 54.19
CA ILE A 289 49.87 9.68 55.49
C ILE A 289 50.72 8.96 56.53
N ARG A 290 50.73 7.62 56.55
CA ARG A 290 51.60 6.86 57.46
C ARG A 290 53.07 7.12 57.16
N HIS A 291 53.47 7.02 55.90
CA HIS A 291 54.84 7.34 55.48
C HIS A 291 55.27 8.77 55.85
N ALA A 292 54.39 9.76 55.69
CA ALA A 292 54.69 11.15 56.04
C ALA A 292 54.78 11.43 57.55
N ARG A 293 54.27 10.53 58.41
CA ARG A 293 54.37 10.63 59.88
C ARG A 293 55.57 9.88 60.45
N GLU A 294 56.09 8.91 59.70
CA GLU A 294 57.28 8.13 60.05
C GLU A 294 58.57 8.77 59.54
N ALA A 295 58.49 9.78 58.67
CA ALA A 295 59.58 10.62 58.19
C ALA A 295 59.69 11.92 59.00
#